data_AF-A0A2N3CZI8-F1
#
_entry.id   AF-A0A2N3CZI8-F1
#
_cell.length_a   1.000
_cell.length_b   1.000
_cell.length_c   1.000
_cell.angle_alpha   90.00
_cell.angle_beta   90.00
_cell.angle_gamma   90.00
#
_symmetry.space_group_name_H-M   'P 1'
#
loop_
_entity.id
_entity.type
_entity.pdbx_description
1 polymer ?
#
loop_
_entity_poly.entity_id
_entity_poly.type
_entity_poly.pdbx_seq_one_letter_code
_entity_poly.pdbx_strand_id
1 'polypeptide(L)' 'PLHYAMFSDASPAPVKYALSRVHDWIEPEVRLPLVECSDEAKRAVDEALVSAGLA' A
#
# COMPACT_ATOMS: atom_id res chain seq x y z
N PRO A 1 7.83 -0.24 11.06
CA PRO A 1 7.17 -1.26 10.21
C PRO A 1 6.66 -0.68 8.89
N LEU A 2 5.90 0.43 8.93
CA LEU A 2 5.30 1.04 7.73
C LEU A 2 6.32 1.41 6.64
N HIS A 3 7.47 2.01 7.01
CA HIS A 3 8.52 2.32 6.03
C HIS A 3 9.01 1.11 5.24
N TYR A 4 9.09 -0.08 5.84
CA TYR A 4 9.48 -1.30 5.14
C TYR A 4 8.34 -1.85 4.27
N ALA A 5 7.10 -1.81 4.76
CA ALA A 5 5.93 -2.24 4.00
C ALA A 5 5.69 -1.40 2.72
N MET A 6 6.17 -0.16 2.67
CA MET A 6 6.11 0.66 1.44
C MET A 6 6.98 0.12 0.30
N PHE A 7 7.85 -0.85 0.57
CA PHE A 7 8.78 -1.47 -0.38
C PHE A 7 8.71 -3.01 -0.36
N SER A 8 7.62 -3.59 0.14
CA SER A 8 7.34 -5.03 0.00
C SER A 8 7.02 -5.43 -1.45
N ASP A 9 6.76 -4.45 -2.31
CA ASP A 9 6.63 -4.58 -3.76
C ASP A 9 7.26 -3.35 -4.44
N ALA A 10 7.28 -3.33 -5.78
CA ALA A 10 7.80 -2.21 -6.55
C ALA A 10 7.03 -0.91 -6.23
N SER A 11 7.75 0.08 -5.70
CA SER A 11 7.22 1.43 -5.51
C SER A 11 6.75 2.02 -6.86
N PRO A 12 5.60 2.72 -6.91
CA PRO A 12 4.76 3.20 -5.81
C PRO A 12 3.53 2.32 -5.47
N ALA A 13 3.47 1.06 -5.91
CA ALA A 13 2.26 0.25 -5.74
C ALA A 13 1.84 0.07 -4.26
N PRO A 14 2.75 -0.21 -3.31
CA PRO A 14 2.36 -0.34 -1.90
C PRO A 14 1.83 0.96 -1.28
N VAL A 15 2.42 2.13 -1.61
CA VAL A 15 1.95 3.41 -1.06
C VAL A 15 0.61 3.82 -1.67
N LYS A 16 0.36 3.51 -2.94
CA LYS A 16 -0.95 3.72 -3.58
C LYS A 16 -2.04 2.91 -2.92
N TYR A 17 -1.77 1.64 -2.60
CA TYR A 17 -2.69 0.83 -1.81
C TYR A 17 -2.89 1.43 -0.41
N ALA A 18 -1.81 1.75 0.32
CA ALA A 18 -1.91 2.33 1.66
C ALA A 18 -2.79 3.60 1.70
N LEU A 19 -2.60 4.51 0.74
CA LEU A 19 -3.38 5.74 0.64
C LEU A 19 -4.87 5.48 0.39
N SER A 20 -5.21 4.46 -0.42
CA SER A 20 -6.62 4.07 -0.62
C SER A 20 -7.31 3.50 0.62
N ARG A 21 -6.55 3.05 1.63
CA ARG A 21 -7.09 2.57 2.91
C ARG A 21 -7.40 3.71 3.86
N VAL A 22 -6.61 4.79 3.82
CA VAL A 22 -6.71 5.93 4.74
C VAL A 22 -7.50 7.11 4.19
N HIS A 23 -7.70 7.17 2.87
CA HIS A 23 -8.42 8.22 2.17
C HIS A 23 -9.41 7.62 1.17
N ASP A 24 -10.68 7.98 1.33
CA ASP A 24 -11.81 7.53 0.51
C ASP A 24 -11.80 8.06 -0.94
N TRP A 25 -11.01 9.11 -1.20
CA TRP A 25 -10.88 9.76 -2.51
C TRP A 25 -9.66 9.28 -3.31
N ILE A 26 -8.90 8.30 -2.82
CA ILE A 26 -7.72 7.75 -3.51
C ILE A 26 -7.97 6.30 -3.92
N GLU A 27 -7.87 6.03 -5.21
CA GLU A 27 -7.90 4.67 -5.75
C GLU A 27 -6.50 4.02 -5.69
N PRO A 28 -6.39 2.69 -5.49
CA PRO A 28 -5.12 1.98 -5.44
C PRO A 28 -4.44 1.82 -6.80
N GLU A 29 -5.19 2.08 -7.88
CA GLU A 29 -4.80 1.84 -9.26
C GLU A 29 -3.53 2.61 -9.65
N VAL A 30 -2.66 1.94 -10.39
CA VAL A 30 -1.45 2.51 -10.98
C VAL A 30 -1.51 2.38 -12.50
N ARG A 31 -0.81 3.28 -13.20
CA ARG A 31 -0.72 3.23 -14.66
C ARG A 31 0.46 2.37 -15.09
N LEU A 32 0.27 1.64 -16.18
CA LEU A 32 1.34 0.92 -16.84
C LEU A 32 2.55 1.85 -17.11
N PRO A 33 3.79 1.35 -16.95
CA PRO A 33 4.18 -0.07 -16.84
C PRO A 33 4.15 -0.63 -15.41
N LEU A 34 3.67 0.14 -14.43
CA LEU A 34 3.52 -0.36 -13.05
C LEU A 34 2.34 -1.32 -12.95
N VAL A 35 2.42 -2.23 -11.98
CA VAL A 35 1.35 -3.17 -11.64
C VAL A 35 0.86 -2.88 -10.23
N GLU A 36 -0.39 -3.24 -9.95
CA GLU A 36 -0.94 -3.12 -8.62
C GLU A 36 -0.18 -3.97 -7.60
N CYS A 37 -0.26 -3.53 -6.34
CA CYS A 37 0.38 -4.20 -5.22
C CYS A 37 -0.12 -5.65 -5.12
N SER A 38 0.81 -6.62 -5.03
CA SER A 38 0.48 -8.03 -4.82
C SER A 38 -0.29 -8.24 -3.50
N ASP A 39 -1.03 -9.34 -3.39
CA ASP A 39 -1.83 -9.64 -2.18
C ASP A 39 -0.96 -9.81 -0.92
N GLU A 40 0.26 -10.33 -1.08
CA GLU A 40 1.22 -10.44 0.02
C GLU A 40 1.70 -9.07 0.49
N ALA A 41 2.02 -8.17 -0.45
CA ALA A 41 2.41 -6.81 -0.12
C ALA A 41 1.24 -6.00 0.48
N LYS A 42 0.01 -6.18 0.00
CA LYS A 42 -1.21 -5.58 0.58
C LYS A 42 -1.37 -5.96 2.05
N ARG A 43 -1.23 -7.26 2.39
CA ARG A 43 -1.28 -7.73 3.78
C ARG A 43 -0.21 -7.08 4.65
N ALA A 44 1.03 -7.01 4.16
CA ALA A 44 2.12 -6.35 4.90
C ALA A 44 1.84 -4.86 5.13
N VAL A 45 1.21 -4.17 4.17
CA VAL A 45 0.76 -2.78 4.33
C VAL A 45 -0.34 -2.68 5.37
N ASP A 46 -1.38 -3.52 5.31
CA ASP A 46 -2.51 -3.50 6.25
C ASP A 46 -2.03 -3.71 7.71
N GLU A 47 -1.17 -4.71 7.94
CA GLU A 47 -0.56 -4.97 9.26
C GLU A 47 0.27 -3.77 9.75
N ALA A 48 1.02 -3.13 8.85
CA ALA A 48 1.83 -1.97 9.18
C ALA A 48 1.01 -0.70 9.43
N LEU A 49 -0.13 -0.52 8.76
CA LEU A 49 -1.07 0.57 9.01
C LEU A 49 -1.73 0.43 10.37
N VAL A 50 -2.16 -0.78 10.76
CA VAL A 50 -2.67 -1.08 12.12
C VAL A 50 -1.60 -0.75 13.17
N SER A 51 -0.36 -1.20 12.96
CA SER A 51 0.75 -0.90 13.87
C SER A 51 1.06 0.60 13.97
N ALA A 52 0.74 1.39 12.93
CA ALA A 52 0.92 2.83 12.91
C ALA A 52 -0.30 3.62 13.44
N GLY A 53 -1.41 2.95 13.77
CA GLY A 53 -2.65 3.59 14.21
C GLY A 53 -3.38 4.36 13.09
N LEU A 54 -3.23 3.92 11.84
CA LEU A 54 -3.79 4.57 10.65
C LEU A 54 -4.92 3.77 9.99
N ALA A 55 -5.17 2.53 10.44
CA ALA A 55 -6.18 1.64 9.90
C ALA A 55 -7.58 1.89 10.50
#